data_AF-A0A7Z9GC27-F1
#
_entry.id   AF-A0A7Z9GC27-F1
#
_cell.length_a   1.000
_cell.length_b   1.000
_cell.length_c   1.000
_cell.angle_alpha   90.00
_cell.angle_beta   90.00
_cell.angle_gamma   90.00
#
_symmetry.space_group_name_H-M   'P 1'
#
loop_
_entity.id
_entity.type
_entity.pdbx_description
1 polymer ?
#
loop_
_entity_poly.entity_id
_entity_poly.type
_entity_poly.pdbx_seq_one_letter_code
_entity_poly.pdbx_strand_id
1 'polypeptide(L)'
;NEQPEEAPFAAQLVDSELGQSVRLDARGYQVAQLLRSPQTVDGLASQLETTMEVVEKVLDLFTRLHLLDTESSELFVTEALQTRAWQEGHPEEIPLLIRDDAAFSCTMCGSCCGGHNVGPVSAEVVAGLKDKRQALLARTGSSKGLFFAVPVGRDGQAEDQIVCHSRSGSCVFLSGDRRCVIHEDYGPEYKPEVCRLFPYQFVATPKGIAVSLSMECRGFAEAKNGQALKNQESGLRELLNIVPNLRRVRPVLLLDELNPIAYVEYENIENELHALVDQHEGQPIQTLLAMRESLFKAQGRDCTAEIAECDATTLRSHFSMLMQHTIKMAEALVQQYGKDDSEAHVHTETLEELAAAATSIMSDLPRVMGPLDRPSQGQLFQQVMHHQLMGKELTQTRTVVLGMARLSYSWFMSHALMIVRARQVKRRHLVDQDVMDGVVVMSFLLRNQGFMDDFQACDDALVSLFYERLPALLLHAGEIAGSDGRVEFYKF
;
A
#
# COMPACT_ATOMS: atom_id res chain seq x y z
N ASN A 1 23.15 32.94 28.05
CA ASN A 1 21.71 32.99 28.40
C ASN A 1 20.87 32.29 27.34
N GLU A 2 21.22 31.05 27.00
CA GLU A 2 20.29 30.11 26.40
C GLU A 2 20.34 28.91 27.34
N GLN A 3 19.29 28.76 28.15
CA GLN A 3 19.08 27.53 28.91
C GLN A 3 18.73 26.44 27.89
N PRO A 4 19.28 25.23 28.00
CA PRO A 4 18.81 24.12 27.18
C PRO A 4 17.32 23.92 27.48
N GLU A 5 16.48 23.92 26.44
CA GLU A 5 15.07 23.54 26.55
C GLU A 5 14.99 22.19 27.28
N GLU A 6 14.28 22.16 28.41
CA GLU A 6 14.00 20.91 29.13
C GLU A 6 13.41 19.90 28.14
N ALA A 7 14.00 18.71 28.08
CA ALA A 7 13.52 17.66 27.18
C ALA A 7 12.03 17.41 27.49
N PRO A 8 11.11 17.55 26.51
CA PRO A 8 9.66 17.55 26.75
C PRO A 8 9.11 16.19 27.24
N PHE A 9 9.95 15.15 27.25
CA PHE A 9 9.60 13.80 27.67
C PHE A 9 10.55 13.34 28.76
N ALA A 10 10.00 12.81 29.85
CA ALA A 10 10.76 12.29 30.98
C ALA A 10 11.15 10.82 30.80
N ALA A 11 10.35 10.04 30.07
CA ALA A 11 10.59 8.61 29.86
C ALA A 11 9.93 8.09 28.57
N GLN A 12 10.26 6.86 28.22
CA GLN A 12 9.63 6.10 27.14
C GLN A 12 9.21 4.74 27.70
N LEU A 13 7.92 4.43 27.61
CA LEU A 13 7.38 3.10 27.90
C LEU A 13 7.41 2.29 26.60
N VAL A 14 7.90 1.06 26.67
CA VAL A 14 7.98 0.15 25.54
C VAL A 14 7.33 -1.16 25.93
N ASP A 15 6.33 -1.57 25.16
CA ASP A 15 5.74 -2.91 25.22
C ASP A 15 6.33 -3.74 24.08
N SER A 16 7.20 -4.69 24.43
CA SER A 16 7.88 -5.53 23.45
C SER A 16 6.97 -6.57 22.81
N GLU A 17 5.87 -6.96 23.47
CA GLU A 17 4.95 -7.96 22.94
C GLU A 17 4.00 -7.31 21.92
N LEU A 18 3.41 -6.16 22.26
CA LEU A 18 2.55 -5.41 21.36
C LEU A 18 3.32 -4.56 20.34
N GLY A 19 4.64 -4.45 20.50
CA GLY A 19 5.50 -3.62 19.66
C GLY A 19 5.18 -2.13 19.76
N GLN A 20 4.64 -1.69 20.89
CA GLN A 20 4.24 -0.31 21.12
C GLN A 20 5.31 0.48 21.87
N SER A 21 5.34 1.78 21.60
CA SER A 21 6.13 2.70 22.39
C SER A 21 5.41 4.03 22.59
N VAL A 22 5.44 4.50 23.83
CA VAL A 22 4.81 5.76 24.24
C VAL A 22 5.85 6.62 24.93
N ARG A 23 5.98 7.87 24.48
CA ARG A 23 6.78 8.88 25.21
C ARG A 23 5.91 9.48 26.29
N LEU A 24 6.42 9.51 27.50
CA LEU A 24 5.72 10.02 28.68
C LEU A 24 6.38 11.32 29.12
N ASP A 25 5.55 12.29 29.44
CA ASP A 25 5.99 13.44 30.24
C ASP A 25 6.31 12.99 31.68
N ALA A 26 6.77 13.93 32.52
CA ALA A 26 7.09 13.63 33.91
C ALA A 26 5.91 13.01 34.68
N ARG A 27 4.67 13.40 34.36
CA ARG A 27 3.48 12.95 35.07
C ARG A 27 3.05 11.55 34.64
N GLY A 28 3.03 11.28 33.33
CA GLY A 28 2.77 9.95 32.78
C GLY A 28 3.77 8.93 33.31
N TYR A 29 5.05 9.32 33.41
CA TYR A 29 6.08 8.45 33.99
C TYR A 29 5.81 8.13 35.46
N GLN A 30 5.46 9.13 36.29
CA GLN A 30 5.13 8.91 37.69
C GLN A 30 3.92 7.97 37.87
N VAL A 31 2.86 8.14 37.07
CA VAL A 31 1.70 7.23 37.09
C VAL A 31 2.13 5.81 36.74
N ALA A 32 2.89 5.61 35.66
CA ALA A 32 3.38 4.30 35.25
C ALA A 32 4.22 3.62 36.36
N GLN A 33 5.04 4.38 37.09
CA GLN A 33 5.85 3.84 38.19
C GLN A 33 5.02 3.33 39.37
N LEU A 34 3.84 3.90 39.62
CA LEU A 34 2.95 3.55 40.73
C LEU A 34 2.00 2.39 40.38
N LEU A 35 1.73 2.14 39.11
CA LEU A 35 0.88 1.05 38.61
C LEU A 35 1.56 -0.33 38.67
N ARG A 36 2.21 -0.67 39.78
CA ARG A 36 2.82 -2.00 40.02
C ARG A 36 1.86 -3.00 40.66
N SER A 37 0.68 -2.54 41.07
CA SER A 37 -0.35 -3.32 41.74
C SER A 37 -1.71 -2.63 41.54
N PRO A 38 -2.84 -3.36 41.68
CA PRO A 38 -4.17 -2.76 41.59
C PRO A 38 -4.35 -1.61 42.59
N GLN A 39 -4.77 -0.44 42.11
CA GLN A 39 -5.01 0.76 42.91
C GLN A 39 -6.23 1.53 42.41
N THR A 40 -6.87 2.29 43.30
CA THR A 40 -7.94 3.23 42.94
C THR A 40 -7.36 4.52 42.37
N VAL A 41 -8.08 5.17 41.44
CA VAL A 41 -7.72 6.49 40.88
C VAL A 41 -7.49 7.54 41.97
N ASP A 42 -8.35 7.60 42.99
CA ASP A 42 -8.22 8.51 44.13
C ASP A 42 -6.92 8.27 44.93
N GLY A 43 -6.58 6.99 45.14
CA GLY A 43 -5.33 6.59 45.79
C GLY A 43 -4.08 7.00 45.00
N LEU A 44 -4.11 6.92 43.66
CA LEU A 44 -3.03 7.42 42.80
C LEU A 44 -2.96 8.95 42.83
N ALA A 45 -4.09 9.63 42.75
CA ALA A 45 -4.17 11.09 42.80
C ALA A 45 -3.60 11.65 44.10
N SER A 46 -3.94 10.99 45.23
CA SER A 46 -3.43 11.32 46.56
C SER A 46 -1.92 11.14 46.67
N GLN A 47 -1.36 10.02 46.15
CA GLN A 47 0.09 9.76 46.17
C GLN A 47 0.89 10.72 45.29
N LEU A 48 0.31 11.17 44.18
CA LEU A 48 0.95 12.06 43.21
C LEU A 48 0.73 13.55 43.51
N GLU A 49 0.01 13.85 44.60
CA GLU A 49 -0.42 15.20 44.97
C GLU A 49 -1.08 15.92 43.79
N THR A 50 -2.09 15.28 43.19
CA THR A 50 -2.77 15.77 41.98
C THR A 50 -4.27 15.52 42.00
N THR A 51 -4.95 15.95 40.94
CA THR A 51 -6.39 15.73 40.77
C THR A 51 -6.66 14.39 40.10
N MET A 52 -7.79 13.77 40.43
CA MET A 52 -8.23 12.53 39.76
C MET A 52 -8.30 12.71 38.24
N GLU A 53 -8.78 13.86 37.75
CA GLU A 53 -8.88 14.15 36.32
C GLU A 53 -7.54 14.00 35.57
N VAL A 54 -6.43 14.43 36.19
CA VAL A 54 -5.10 14.29 35.59
C VAL A 54 -4.69 12.81 35.52
N VAL A 55 -4.94 12.05 36.58
CA VAL A 55 -4.66 10.61 36.60
C VAL A 55 -5.53 9.88 35.59
N GLU A 56 -6.82 10.19 35.52
CA GLU A 56 -7.78 9.61 34.57
C GLU A 56 -7.34 9.84 33.13
N LYS A 57 -6.85 11.03 32.77
CA LYS A 57 -6.32 11.29 31.43
C LYS A 57 -5.12 10.40 31.06
N VAL A 58 -4.23 10.14 32.02
CA VAL A 58 -3.08 9.24 31.80
C VAL A 58 -3.55 7.78 31.71
N LEU A 59 -4.45 7.36 32.58
CA LEU A 59 -5.01 6.00 32.56
C LEU A 59 -5.84 5.75 31.30
N ASP A 60 -6.56 6.75 30.80
CA ASP A 60 -7.28 6.69 29.53
C ASP A 60 -6.30 6.46 28.36
N LEU A 61 -5.18 7.18 28.34
CA LEU A 61 -4.13 6.94 27.35
C LEU A 61 -3.56 5.51 27.45
N PHE A 62 -3.26 5.02 28.66
CA PHE A 62 -2.73 3.67 28.84
C PHE A 62 -3.76 2.59 28.46
N THR A 63 -5.04 2.82 28.77
CA THR A 63 -6.13 1.93 28.40
C THR A 63 -6.29 1.86 26.89
N ARG A 64 -6.31 3.00 26.20
CA ARG A 64 -6.39 3.07 24.72
C ARG A 64 -5.20 2.45 24.01
N LEU A 65 -4.06 2.37 24.67
CA LEU A 65 -2.85 1.74 24.14
C LEU A 65 -2.69 0.29 24.62
N HIS A 66 -3.68 -0.24 25.35
CA HIS A 66 -3.66 -1.60 25.91
C HIS A 66 -2.45 -1.90 26.79
N LEU A 67 -1.96 -0.88 27.50
CA LEU A 67 -0.80 -0.95 28.40
C LEU A 67 -1.19 -1.36 29.84
N LEU A 68 -2.46 -1.68 30.08
CA LEU A 68 -2.98 -2.13 31.37
C LEU A 68 -3.48 -3.57 31.24
N ASP A 69 -3.38 -4.35 32.32
CA ASP A 69 -3.89 -5.73 32.38
C ASP A 69 -5.42 -5.75 32.34
N THR A 70 -5.97 -6.00 31.15
CA THR A 70 -7.40 -6.02 30.84
C THR A 70 -7.68 -7.24 29.95
N GLU A 71 -8.92 -7.72 29.91
CA GLU A 71 -9.29 -8.82 29.03
C GLU A 71 -8.99 -8.51 27.55
N SER A 72 -9.14 -7.24 27.14
CA SER A 72 -8.78 -6.82 25.78
C SER A 72 -7.28 -6.87 25.54
N SER A 73 -6.43 -6.39 26.47
CA SER A 73 -4.97 -6.46 26.31
C SER A 73 -4.44 -7.90 26.28
N GLU A 74 -5.04 -8.83 27.03
CA GLU A 74 -4.69 -10.26 26.95
C GLU A 74 -4.95 -10.84 25.55
N LEU A 75 -6.04 -10.44 24.89
CA LEU A 75 -6.32 -10.83 23.51
C LEU A 75 -5.27 -10.29 22.54
N PHE A 76 -4.92 -9.01 22.63
CA PHE A 76 -3.89 -8.38 21.79
C PHE A 76 -2.52 -9.05 21.96
N VAL A 77 -2.12 -9.34 23.20
CA VAL A 77 -0.86 -10.04 23.49
C VAL A 77 -0.87 -11.44 22.89
N THR A 78 -1.98 -12.17 23.03
CA THR A 78 -2.13 -13.52 22.45
C THR A 78 -1.97 -13.49 20.93
N GLU A 79 -2.64 -12.55 20.25
CA GLU A 79 -2.53 -12.35 18.80
C GLU A 79 -1.11 -11.94 18.37
N ALA A 80 -0.44 -11.10 19.16
CA ALA A 80 0.95 -10.68 18.95
C ALA A 80 1.91 -11.88 18.97
N LEU A 81 1.80 -12.69 20.03
CA LEU A 81 2.61 -13.88 20.26
C LEU A 81 2.37 -14.91 19.14
N GLN A 82 1.11 -15.11 18.75
CA GLN A 82 0.76 -16.02 17.65
C GLN A 82 1.40 -15.58 16.32
N THR A 83 1.33 -14.29 16.00
CA THR A 83 1.88 -13.76 14.74
C THR A 83 3.41 -13.76 14.74
N ARG A 84 4.03 -13.54 15.91
CA ARG A 84 5.48 -13.65 16.09
C ARG A 84 5.98 -15.08 15.96
N ALA A 85 5.27 -16.05 16.54
CA ALA A 85 5.62 -17.46 16.46
C ALA A 85 5.77 -17.93 14.99
N TRP A 86 5.01 -17.37 14.07
CA TRP A 86 5.12 -17.70 12.63
C TRP A 86 6.31 -17.13 11.90
N GLN A 87 6.86 -16.00 12.35
CA GLN A 87 8.13 -15.52 11.81
C GLN A 87 9.29 -16.36 12.35
N GLU A 88 9.19 -16.79 13.60
CA GLU A 88 10.25 -17.52 14.30
C GLU A 88 10.19 -19.03 14.02
N GLY A 89 9.10 -19.56 13.45
CA GLY A 89 8.90 -21.00 13.25
C GLY A 89 8.05 -21.39 12.03
N HIS A 90 8.48 -22.50 11.42
CA HIS A 90 7.78 -23.38 10.47
C HIS A 90 6.61 -22.78 9.65
N PRO A 91 6.87 -21.81 8.74
CA PRO A 91 5.83 -21.26 7.87
C PRO A 91 5.03 -22.32 7.10
N GLU A 92 5.68 -23.45 6.84
CA GLU A 92 5.11 -24.62 6.17
C GLU A 92 3.98 -25.31 6.94
N GLU A 93 3.84 -25.09 8.25
CA GLU A 93 2.78 -25.68 9.08
C GLU A 93 1.58 -24.73 9.26
N ILE A 94 1.71 -23.48 8.83
CA ILE A 94 0.70 -22.45 9.02
C ILE A 94 -0.40 -22.60 7.96
N PRO A 95 -1.69 -22.43 8.33
CA PRO A 95 -2.78 -22.35 7.37
C PRO A 95 -2.56 -21.22 6.36
N LEU A 96 -2.68 -21.53 5.07
CA LEU A 96 -2.75 -20.50 4.02
C LEU A 96 -4.20 -20.02 3.91
N LEU A 97 -4.40 -18.73 4.10
CA LEU A 97 -5.70 -18.07 3.94
C LEU A 97 -5.79 -17.58 2.49
N ILE A 98 -6.58 -18.28 1.68
CA ILE A 98 -6.72 -18.04 0.24
C ILE A 98 -8.21 -17.89 -0.07
N ARG A 99 -8.60 -16.87 -0.83
CA ARG A 99 -9.98 -16.74 -1.34
C ARG A 99 -10.31 -17.83 -2.36
N ASP A 100 -11.57 -18.24 -2.41
CA ASP A 100 -12.03 -19.29 -3.35
C ASP A 100 -11.93 -18.88 -4.82
N ASP A 101 -12.13 -17.59 -5.11
CA ASP A 101 -12.13 -17.03 -6.46
C ASP A 101 -10.74 -16.58 -6.95
N ALA A 102 -9.74 -16.55 -6.06
CA ALA A 102 -8.40 -16.12 -6.42
C ALA A 102 -7.72 -17.14 -7.35
N ALA A 103 -7.31 -16.70 -8.54
CA ALA A 103 -6.66 -17.53 -9.54
C ALA A 103 -5.55 -16.77 -10.25
N PHE A 104 -4.48 -17.49 -10.61
CA PHE A 104 -3.37 -16.92 -11.35
C PHE A 104 -2.56 -18.00 -12.06
N SER A 105 -2.19 -17.74 -13.31
CA SER A 105 -1.09 -18.45 -13.97
C SER A 105 -0.31 -17.48 -14.84
N CYS A 106 1.01 -17.41 -14.64
CA CYS A 106 1.87 -16.55 -15.42
C CYS A 106 1.79 -16.92 -16.91
N THR A 107 1.39 -15.96 -17.76
CA THR A 107 1.26 -16.16 -19.20
C THR A 107 2.58 -15.95 -19.95
N MET A 108 3.67 -15.69 -19.23
CA MET A 108 5.00 -15.42 -19.78
C MET A 108 5.00 -14.29 -20.82
N CYS A 109 4.18 -13.26 -20.61
CA CYS A 109 4.03 -12.16 -21.56
C CYS A 109 5.23 -11.19 -21.60
N GLY A 110 6.12 -11.25 -20.59
CA GLY A 110 7.29 -10.38 -20.46
C GLY A 110 7.00 -8.95 -19.98
N SER A 111 5.73 -8.55 -19.86
CA SER A 111 5.36 -7.17 -19.53
C SER A 111 5.81 -6.71 -18.14
N CYS A 112 5.85 -7.61 -17.14
CA CYS A 112 6.38 -7.31 -15.81
C CYS A 112 7.91 -7.26 -15.77
N CYS A 113 8.60 -7.59 -16.86
CA CYS A 113 10.05 -7.41 -16.97
C CYS A 113 10.42 -6.07 -17.63
N GLY A 114 9.43 -5.25 -18.00
CA GLY A 114 9.60 -3.93 -18.63
C GLY A 114 9.20 -2.78 -17.71
N GLY A 115 9.82 -1.62 -17.93
CA GLY A 115 9.45 -0.34 -17.32
C GLY A 115 9.87 -0.14 -15.87
N HIS A 116 10.71 -1.02 -15.31
CA HIS A 116 11.32 -0.86 -13.99
C HIS A 116 12.57 -1.74 -13.85
N ASN A 117 13.41 -1.44 -12.85
CA ASN A 117 14.55 -2.27 -12.50
C ASN A 117 14.09 -3.43 -11.60
N VAL A 118 14.50 -4.65 -11.95
CA VAL A 118 14.13 -5.85 -11.21
C VAL A 118 15.10 -6.07 -10.05
N GLY A 119 14.61 -6.03 -8.82
CA GLY A 119 15.39 -6.29 -7.61
C GLY A 119 14.55 -6.11 -6.34
N PRO A 120 15.14 -6.29 -5.15
CA PRO A 120 16.54 -6.66 -4.90
C PRO A 120 16.90 -8.05 -5.42
N VAL A 121 18.17 -8.24 -5.77
CA VAL A 121 18.78 -9.55 -6.08
C VAL A 121 19.72 -9.92 -4.94
N SER A 122 19.55 -11.11 -4.37
CA SER A 122 20.41 -11.56 -3.28
C SER A 122 21.86 -11.80 -3.74
N ALA A 123 22.81 -11.66 -2.81
CA ALA A 123 24.21 -12.02 -3.07
C ALA A 123 24.36 -13.51 -3.43
N GLU A 124 23.48 -14.37 -2.91
CA GLU A 124 23.44 -15.79 -3.23
C GLU A 124 23.11 -16.04 -4.70
N VAL A 125 22.09 -15.37 -5.24
CA VAL A 125 21.75 -15.48 -6.67
C VAL A 125 22.89 -14.97 -7.54
N VAL A 126 23.50 -13.83 -7.19
CA VAL A 126 24.67 -13.32 -7.93
C VAL A 126 25.82 -14.34 -7.91
N ALA A 127 26.10 -14.97 -6.76
CA ALA A 127 27.12 -15.99 -6.64
C ALA A 127 26.78 -17.27 -7.43
N GLY A 128 25.53 -17.75 -7.38
CA GLY A 128 25.05 -18.94 -8.09
C GLY A 128 25.07 -18.81 -9.62
N LEU A 129 25.10 -17.58 -10.13
CA LEU A 129 25.23 -17.26 -11.55
C LEU A 129 26.68 -16.98 -11.98
N LYS A 130 27.66 -17.01 -11.08
CA LYS A 130 29.07 -16.66 -11.37
C LYS A 130 29.66 -17.47 -12.53
N ASP A 131 29.52 -18.79 -12.50
CA ASP A 131 30.06 -19.68 -13.55
C ASP A 131 29.27 -19.61 -14.86
N LYS A 132 28.06 -19.04 -14.82
CA LYS A 132 27.17 -18.85 -15.98
C LYS A 132 27.33 -17.45 -16.60
N ARG A 133 28.06 -16.54 -15.92
CA ARG A 133 28.13 -15.11 -16.26
C ARG A 133 28.57 -14.86 -17.70
N GLN A 134 29.61 -15.54 -18.18
CA GLN A 134 30.10 -15.32 -19.54
C GLN A 134 29.09 -15.74 -20.60
N ALA A 135 28.43 -16.89 -20.42
CA ALA A 135 27.37 -17.35 -21.32
C ALA A 135 26.17 -16.39 -21.29
N LEU A 136 25.77 -15.93 -20.11
CA LEU A 136 24.69 -14.94 -19.95
C LEU A 136 25.04 -13.59 -20.58
N LEU A 137 26.28 -13.11 -20.47
CA LEU A 137 26.71 -11.88 -21.14
C LEU A 137 26.65 -12.03 -22.66
N ALA A 138 27.10 -13.16 -23.20
CA ALA A 138 27.02 -13.45 -24.63
C ALA A 138 25.56 -13.55 -25.11
N ARG A 139 24.70 -14.28 -24.38
CA ARG A 139 23.27 -14.44 -24.66
C ARG A 139 22.50 -13.12 -24.59
N THR A 140 22.76 -12.33 -23.57
CA THR A 140 22.10 -11.03 -23.38
C THR A 140 22.72 -9.94 -24.24
N GLY A 141 23.93 -10.12 -24.78
CA GLY A 141 24.66 -9.06 -25.48
C GLY A 141 24.95 -7.84 -24.61
N SER A 142 24.93 -7.99 -23.28
CA SER A 142 25.15 -6.86 -22.37
C SER A 142 26.64 -6.53 -22.26
N SER A 143 27.01 -5.29 -22.59
CA SER A 143 28.36 -4.76 -22.38
C SER A 143 28.56 -4.13 -21.01
N LYS A 144 27.48 -3.67 -20.35
CA LYS A 144 27.52 -2.99 -19.05
C LYS A 144 27.48 -3.96 -17.86
N GLY A 145 27.20 -5.25 -18.09
CA GLY A 145 27.04 -6.25 -17.03
C GLY A 145 25.60 -6.72 -16.87
N LEU A 146 25.37 -7.58 -15.88
CA LEU A 146 24.07 -8.20 -15.61
C LEU A 146 23.35 -7.59 -14.41
N PHE A 147 24.12 -7.10 -13.43
CA PHE A 147 23.65 -6.55 -12.16
C PHE A 147 24.44 -5.28 -11.82
N PHE A 148 23.77 -4.33 -11.18
CA PHE A 148 24.39 -3.12 -10.64
C PHE A 148 23.86 -2.83 -9.23
N ALA A 149 24.66 -2.10 -8.46
CA ALA A 149 24.27 -1.59 -7.15
C ALA A 149 23.57 -0.24 -7.31
N VAL A 150 22.46 -0.06 -6.59
CA VAL A 150 21.77 1.21 -6.44
C VAL A 150 21.80 1.57 -4.96
N PRO A 151 22.26 2.78 -4.59
CA PRO A 151 22.19 3.22 -3.21
C PRO A 151 20.72 3.43 -2.82
N VAL A 152 20.29 2.82 -1.73
CA VAL A 152 18.93 2.94 -1.19
C VAL A 152 19.01 3.45 0.24
N GLY A 153 18.34 4.59 0.49
CA GLY A 153 18.33 5.28 1.78
C GLY A 153 18.39 6.81 1.64
N ARG A 154 18.03 7.53 2.69
CA ARG A 154 18.20 9.00 2.81
C ARG A 154 19.34 9.33 3.78
N ASP A 155 19.88 10.54 3.69
CA ASP A 155 20.73 11.18 4.71
C ASP A 155 21.96 10.37 5.20
N GLY A 156 22.73 9.83 4.27
CA GLY A 156 24.04 9.22 4.57
C GLY A 156 23.99 7.81 5.16
N GLN A 157 22.81 7.19 5.25
CA GLN A 157 22.63 5.76 5.60
C GLN A 157 22.28 4.89 4.38
N ALA A 158 22.79 5.24 3.20
CA ALA A 158 22.49 4.49 1.99
C ALA A 158 23.18 3.12 2.02
N GLU A 159 22.39 2.05 1.87
CA GLU A 159 22.89 0.69 1.62
C GLU A 159 22.77 0.37 0.13
N ASP A 160 23.75 -0.36 -0.41
CA ASP A 160 23.73 -0.77 -1.82
C ASP A 160 22.76 -1.93 -2.01
N GLN A 161 21.71 -1.70 -2.79
CA GLN A 161 20.79 -2.74 -3.26
C GLN A 161 21.20 -3.21 -4.65
N ILE A 162 21.43 -4.52 -4.81
CA ILE A 162 21.72 -5.10 -6.13
C ILE A 162 20.43 -5.26 -6.92
N VAL A 163 20.42 -4.80 -8.16
CA VAL A 163 19.30 -4.96 -9.10
C VAL A 163 19.80 -5.45 -10.46
N CYS A 164 18.92 -6.08 -11.25
CA CYS A 164 19.21 -6.45 -12.63
C CYS A 164 19.40 -5.19 -13.49
N HIS A 165 20.37 -5.21 -14.41
CA HIS A 165 20.49 -4.17 -15.43
C HIS A 165 19.19 -4.05 -16.24
N SER A 166 18.89 -2.82 -16.66
CA SER A 166 17.92 -2.55 -17.71
C SER A 166 18.64 -2.34 -19.05
N ARG A 167 18.00 -2.79 -20.13
CA ARG A 167 18.39 -2.57 -21.52
C ARG A 167 17.13 -2.22 -22.31
N SER A 168 17.13 -1.03 -22.91
CA SER A 168 16.00 -0.54 -23.72
C SER A 168 14.67 -0.58 -22.95
N GLY A 169 14.68 -0.16 -21.68
CA GLY A 169 13.50 -0.11 -20.83
C GLY A 169 13.01 -1.47 -20.33
N SER A 170 13.79 -2.55 -20.46
CA SER A 170 13.44 -3.89 -19.96
C SER A 170 14.61 -4.56 -19.25
N CYS A 171 14.32 -5.51 -18.37
CA CYS A 171 15.34 -6.33 -17.72
C CYS A 171 16.30 -6.93 -18.74
N VAL A 172 17.61 -6.89 -18.46
CA VAL A 172 18.68 -7.41 -19.32
C VAL A 172 18.48 -8.89 -19.70
N PHE A 173 17.78 -9.64 -18.84
CA PHE A 173 17.50 -11.05 -19.04
C PHE A 173 16.24 -11.32 -19.88
N LEU A 174 15.49 -10.29 -20.31
CA LEU A 174 14.34 -10.47 -21.20
C LEU A 174 14.83 -10.63 -22.66
N SER A 175 14.51 -11.77 -23.27
CA SER A 175 14.82 -12.08 -24.66
C SER A 175 13.81 -11.44 -25.63
N GLY A 176 14.14 -11.43 -26.92
CA GLY A 176 13.22 -10.98 -27.98
C GLY A 176 11.92 -11.80 -28.06
N ASP A 177 11.97 -13.05 -27.59
CA ASP A 177 10.80 -13.95 -27.51
C ASP A 177 9.97 -13.73 -26.23
N ARG A 178 10.25 -12.66 -25.48
CA ARG A 178 9.60 -12.28 -24.21
C ARG A 178 9.78 -13.30 -23.09
N ARG A 179 10.85 -14.09 -23.15
CA ARG A 179 11.21 -15.10 -22.14
C ARG A 179 12.44 -14.67 -21.36
N CYS A 180 12.55 -15.16 -20.13
CA CYS A 180 13.72 -14.89 -19.30
C CYS A 180 14.86 -15.85 -19.67
N VAL A 181 15.99 -15.33 -20.12
CA VAL A 181 17.13 -16.15 -20.55
C VAL A 181 17.72 -17.01 -19.43
N ILE A 182 17.60 -16.58 -18.17
CA ILE A 182 18.01 -17.39 -17.00
C ILE A 182 17.12 -18.63 -16.91
N HIS A 183 15.81 -18.42 -16.98
CA HIS A 183 14.82 -19.50 -16.92
C HIS A 183 15.01 -20.47 -18.08
N GLU A 184 15.16 -19.96 -19.31
CA GLU A 184 15.29 -20.81 -20.49
C GLU A 184 16.54 -21.70 -20.49
N ASP A 185 17.69 -21.18 -20.04
CA ASP A 185 18.94 -21.93 -20.06
C ASP A 185 19.13 -22.83 -18.84
N TYR A 186 18.71 -22.34 -17.68
CA TYR A 186 19.13 -22.93 -16.40
C TYR A 186 17.96 -23.40 -15.55
N GLY A 187 16.73 -22.95 -15.83
CA GLY A 187 15.54 -23.31 -15.05
C GLY A 187 15.01 -22.17 -14.18
N PRO A 188 13.73 -22.23 -13.76
CA PRO A 188 13.06 -21.18 -12.99
C PRO A 188 13.72 -20.94 -11.61
N GLU A 189 14.35 -21.95 -11.03
CA GLU A 189 15.03 -21.92 -9.73
C GLU A 189 16.25 -20.99 -9.70
N TYR A 190 16.87 -20.73 -10.85
CA TYR A 190 18.00 -19.81 -10.97
C TYR A 190 17.59 -18.34 -11.07
N LYS A 191 16.30 -18.06 -11.24
CA LYS A 191 15.80 -16.68 -11.25
C LYS A 191 16.00 -16.04 -9.87
N PRO A 192 16.25 -14.71 -9.80
CA PRO A 192 16.20 -13.98 -8.54
C PRO A 192 14.93 -14.28 -7.74
N GLU A 193 15.03 -14.30 -6.41
CA GLU A 193 13.92 -14.57 -5.48
C GLU A 193 12.72 -13.68 -5.80
N VAL A 194 12.95 -12.37 -6.00
CA VAL A 194 11.91 -11.41 -6.38
C VAL A 194 11.16 -11.84 -7.65
N CYS A 195 11.85 -12.44 -8.63
CA CYS A 195 11.24 -12.92 -9.86
C CYS A 195 10.52 -14.27 -9.72
N ARG A 196 10.87 -15.07 -8.71
CA ARG A 196 10.23 -16.34 -8.37
C ARG A 196 8.98 -16.11 -7.53
N LEU A 197 9.07 -15.20 -6.57
CA LEU A 197 7.98 -14.76 -5.69
C LEU A 197 6.90 -14.01 -6.47
N PHE A 198 7.25 -13.20 -7.47
CA PHE A 198 6.28 -12.38 -8.18
C PHE A 198 5.21 -13.20 -8.93
N PRO A 199 3.91 -12.84 -8.84
CA PRO A 199 3.34 -11.69 -8.12
C PRO A 199 2.78 -12.04 -6.74
N TYR A 200 3.12 -13.18 -6.15
CA TYR A 200 2.57 -13.61 -4.88
C TYR A 200 2.97 -12.70 -3.72
N GLN A 201 2.00 -12.39 -2.87
CA GLN A 201 2.17 -11.66 -1.63
C GLN A 201 1.73 -12.54 -0.46
N PHE A 202 2.51 -12.47 0.61
CA PHE A 202 2.27 -13.23 1.83
C PHE A 202 2.25 -12.28 3.02
N VAL A 203 1.20 -12.35 3.84
CA VAL A 203 1.06 -11.55 5.05
C VAL A 203 0.66 -12.46 6.20
N ALA A 204 1.44 -12.51 7.26
CA ALA A 204 1.09 -13.23 8.47
C ALA A 204 0.07 -12.43 9.29
N THR A 205 -0.99 -13.10 9.74
CA THR A 205 -2.14 -12.52 10.45
C THR A 205 -2.59 -13.49 11.52
N PRO A 206 -3.08 -13.12 12.72
CA PRO A 206 -3.40 -14.03 13.83
C PRO A 206 -4.25 -15.30 13.55
N LYS A 207 -4.74 -15.54 12.34
CA LYS A 207 -5.30 -16.83 11.89
C LYS A 207 -4.46 -17.65 10.89
N GLY A 208 -3.46 -17.08 10.22
CA GLY A 208 -2.60 -17.79 9.27
C GLY A 208 -1.84 -16.84 8.33
N ILE A 209 -1.38 -17.37 7.19
CA ILE A 209 -0.74 -16.56 6.16
C ILE A 209 -1.76 -16.23 5.07
N ALA A 210 -2.16 -14.96 4.98
CA ALA A 210 -2.93 -14.47 3.87
C ALA A 210 -2.09 -14.48 2.59
N VAL A 211 -2.62 -15.14 1.55
CA VAL A 211 -2.00 -15.19 0.23
C VAL A 211 -2.81 -14.33 -0.73
N SER A 212 -2.15 -13.36 -1.35
CA SER A 212 -2.71 -12.50 -2.38
C SER A 212 -1.72 -12.33 -3.53
N LEU A 213 -2.04 -11.47 -4.48
CA LEU A 213 -1.18 -11.10 -5.58
C LEU A 213 -0.92 -9.60 -5.51
N SER A 214 0.32 -9.16 -5.73
CA SER A 214 0.58 -7.76 -6.00
C SER A 214 -0.08 -7.43 -7.34
N MET A 215 -0.88 -6.38 -7.36
CA MET A 215 -1.60 -5.93 -8.56
C MET A 215 -0.66 -5.18 -9.53
N GLU A 216 0.56 -5.71 -9.67
CA GLU A 216 1.68 -5.19 -10.45
C GLU A 216 1.94 -6.05 -11.71
N CYS A 217 1.27 -7.20 -11.83
CA CYS A 217 1.32 -8.01 -13.04
C CYS A 217 0.56 -7.33 -14.18
N ARG A 218 1.26 -6.67 -15.09
CA ARG A 218 0.65 -6.04 -16.28
C ARG A 218 -0.13 -7.01 -17.17
N GLY A 219 0.15 -8.31 -17.10
CA GLY A 219 -0.58 -9.38 -17.80
C GLY A 219 -1.75 -9.98 -17.01
N PHE A 220 -2.13 -9.40 -15.87
CA PHE A 220 -3.11 -9.99 -14.96
C PHE A 220 -4.48 -10.22 -15.61
N ALA A 221 -4.90 -9.36 -16.55
CA ALA A 221 -6.19 -9.49 -17.23
C ALA A 221 -6.38 -10.86 -17.89
N GLU A 222 -5.31 -11.46 -18.40
CA GLU A 222 -5.29 -12.82 -18.92
C GLU A 222 -4.95 -13.84 -17.82
N ALA A 223 -3.92 -13.55 -17.01
CA ALA A 223 -3.39 -14.47 -16.01
C ALA A 223 -4.40 -14.87 -14.92
N LYS A 224 -5.38 -14.01 -14.62
CA LYS A 224 -6.45 -14.29 -13.65
C LYS A 224 -7.34 -15.48 -14.02
N ASN A 225 -7.34 -15.90 -15.28
CA ASN A 225 -8.09 -17.07 -15.74
C ASN A 225 -7.28 -18.37 -15.63
N GLY A 226 -6.14 -18.32 -14.95
CA GLY A 226 -5.27 -19.47 -14.70
C GLY A 226 -5.78 -20.41 -13.61
N GLN A 227 -4.86 -21.18 -13.04
CA GLN A 227 -5.15 -22.11 -11.94
C GLN A 227 -5.57 -21.34 -10.67
N ALA A 228 -6.61 -21.83 -9.99
CA ALA A 228 -7.01 -21.32 -8.68
C ALA A 228 -5.84 -21.43 -7.69
N LEU A 229 -5.63 -20.40 -6.85
CA LEU A 229 -4.51 -20.35 -5.90
C LEU A 229 -4.58 -21.48 -4.87
N LYS A 230 -5.78 -21.89 -4.44
CA LYS A 230 -5.99 -23.04 -3.54
C LYS A 230 -5.43 -24.35 -4.12
N ASN A 231 -5.43 -24.49 -5.45
CA ASN A 231 -4.88 -25.66 -6.12
C ASN A 231 -3.35 -25.56 -6.34
N GLN A 232 -2.72 -24.48 -5.87
CA GLN A 232 -1.28 -24.22 -6.00
C GLN A 232 -0.56 -24.28 -4.63
N GLU A 233 -1.21 -24.83 -3.59
CA GLU A 233 -0.71 -24.79 -2.22
C GLU A 233 0.74 -25.27 -2.06
N SER A 234 1.13 -26.38 -2.70
CA SER A 234 2.51 -26.87 -2.61
C SER A 234 3.53 -25.86 -3.12
N GLY A 235 3.26 -25.24 -4.28
CA GLY A 235 4.13 -24.22 -4.86
C GLY A 235 4.15 -22.93 -4.02
N LEU A 236 3.00 -22.55 -3.45
CA LEU A 236 2.92 -21.40 -2.54
C LEU A 236 3.76 -21.61 -1.27
N ARG A 237 3.78 -22.83 -0.72
CA ARG A 237 4.64 -23.19 0.43
C ARG A 237 6.12 -23.17 0.07
N GLU A 238 6.50 -23.62 -1.12
CA GLU A 238 7.88 -23.49 -1.62
C GLU A 238 8.30 -22.03 -1.76
N LEU A 239 7.40 -21.17 -2.24
CA LEU A 239 7.64 -19.73 -2.35
C LEU A 239 7.77 -19.05 -0.98
N LEU A 240 6.99 -19.47 0.02
CA LEU A 240 7.11 -18.95 1.39
C LEU A 240 8.52 -19.12 1.97
N ASN A 241 9.20 -20.23 1.66
CA ASN A 241 10.55 -20.50 2.14
C ASN A 241 11.62 -19.54 1.62
N ILE A 242 11.33 -18.78 0.54
CA ILE A 242 12.25 -17.80 -0.03
C ILE A 242 11.79 -16.35 0.23
N VAL A 243 10.72 -16.15 1.00
CA VAL A 243 10.30 -14.80 1.42
C VAL A 243 11.32 -14.26 2.42
N PRO A 244 12.05 -13.17 2.10
CA PRO A 244 13.15 -12.69 2.95
C PRO A 244 12.65 -12.13 4.29
N ASN A 245 11.46 -11.53 4.31
CA ASN A 245 10.80 -11.04 5.51
C ASN A 245 9.29 -11.16 5.33
N LEU A 246 8.66 -12.06 6.08
CA LEU A 246 7.22 -12.23 6.07
C LEU A 246 6.58 -11.06 6.80
N ARG A 247 5.90 -10.17 6.06
CA ARG A 247 5.17 -9.04 6.66
C ARG A 247 4.13 -9.56 7.65
N ARG A 248 4.02 -8.92 8.80
CA ARG A 248 3.01 -9.20 9.81
C ARG A 248 1.99 -8.07 9.89
N VAL A 249 0.74 -8.42 10.11
CA VAL A 249 -0.24 -7.47 10.64
C VAL A 249 0.21 -7.06 12.05
N ARG A 250 0.05 -5.77 12.38
CA ARG A 250 0.41 -5.27 13.71
C ARG A 250 -0.47 -5.93 14.77
N PRO A 251 0.05 -6.22 15.97
CA PRO A 251 -0.76 -6.81 17.04
C PRO A 251 -1.95 -5.95 17.42
N VAL A 252 -1.75 -4.63 17.51
CA VAL A 252 -2.81 -3.66 17.75
C VAL A 252 -3.06 -2.89 16.47
N LEU A 253 -4.28 -2.99 15.95
CA LEU A 253 -4.76 -2.19 14.84
C LEU A 253 -5.54 -1.00 15.38
N LEU A 254 -5.50 0.11 14.64
CA LEU A 254 -6.31 1.27 14.94
C LEU A 254 -7.36 1.40 13.85
N LEU A 255 -8.65 1.35 14.21
CA LEU A 255 -9.73 1.63 13.28
C LEU A 255 -9.61 3.09 12.79
N ASP A 256 -9.46 4.00 13.75
CA ASP A 256 -9.13 5.42 13.58
C ASP A 256 -8.15 5.88 14.68
N GLU A 257 -7.90 7.19 14.80
CA GLU A 257 -6.89 7.73 15.73
C GLU A 257 -7.15 7.41 17.22
N LEU A 258 -8.38 7.02 17.58
CA LEU A 258 -8.80 6.85 18.98
C LEU A 258 -9.28 5.44 19.30
N ASN A 259 -9.61 4.64 18.29
CA ASN A 259 -10.26 3.34 18.45
C ASN A 259 -9.32 2.19 18.10
N PRO A 260 -8.61 1.60 19.08
CA PRO A 260 -7.89 0.34 18.87
C PRO A 260 -8.88 -0.82 18.69
N ILE A 261 -8.52 -1.76 17.82
CA ILE A 261 -9.32 -2.96 17.54
C ILE A 261 -8.41 -4.19 17.44
N ALA A 262 -8.87 -5.32 17.96
CA ALA A 262 -8.19 -6.61 17.82
C ALA A 262 -8.24 -7.09 16.36
N TYR A 263 -7.35 -8.02 16.00
CA TYR A 263 -7.35 -8.56 14.65
C TYR A 263 -8.66 -9.26 14.31
N VAL A 264 -9.28 -9.97 15.26
CA VAL A 264 -10.59 -10.60 15.04
C VAL A 264 -11.69 -9.58 14.65
N GLU A 265 -11.65 -8.38 15.23
CA GLU A 265 -12.58 -7.31 14.89
C GLU A 265 -12.29 -6.75 13.49
N TYR A 266 -11.01 -6.49 13.18
CA TYR A 266 -10.59 -6.09 11.84
C TYR A 266 -10.96 -7.12 10.78
N GLU A 267 -10.78 -8.41 11.06
CA GLU A 267 -11.10 -9.47 10.11
C GLU A 267 -12.60 -9.55 9.82
N ASN A 268 -13.46 -9.31 10.83
CA ASN A 268 -14.89 -9.21 10.60
C ASN A 268 -15.23 -8.03 9.67
N ILE A 269 -14.59 -6.88 9.88
CA ILE A 269 -14.71 -5.72 8.99
C ILE A 269 -14.25 -6.09 7.58
N GLU A 270 -13.04 -6.64 7.43
CA GLU A 270 -12.47 -7.00 6.13
C GLU A 270 -13.35 -8.01 5.37
N ASN A 271 -13.93 -9.00 6.07
CA ASN A 271 -14.88 -9.94 5.48
C ASN A 271 -16.15 -9.26 4.98
N GLU A 272 -16.67 -8.26 5.71
CA GLU A 272 -17.78 -7.42 5.25
C GLU A 272 -17.37 -6.62 4.01
N LEU A 273 -16.17 -6.01 3.99
CA LEU A 273 -15.65 -5.28 2.84
C LEU A 273 -15.53 -6.18 1.60
N HIS A 274 -15.06 -7.41 1.76
CA HIS A 274 -15.06 -8.41 0.69
C HIS A 274 -16.48 -8.67 0.14
N ALA A 275 -17.46 -8.87 1.03
CA ALA A 275 -18.84 -9.09 0.60
C ALA A 275 -19.43 -7.87 -0.13
N LEU A 276 -19.04 -6.65 0.23
CA LEU A 276 -19.46 -5.42 -0.44
C LEU A 276 -18.85 -5.29 -1.83
N VAL A 277 -17.58 -5.68 -2.00
CA VAL A 277 -16.94 -5.77 -3.33
C VAL A 277 -17.70 -6.75 -4.23
N ASP A 278 -18.15 -7.89 -3.69
CA ASP A 278 -18.95 -8.87 -4.43
C ASP A 278 -20.36 -8.36 -4.78
N GLN A 279 -21.00 -7.61 -3.87
CA GLN A 279 -22.35 -7.07 -4.07
C GLN A 279 -22.41 -5.96 -5.14
N HIS A 280 -21.31 -5.23 -5.34
CA HIS A 280 -21.23 -4.08 -6.24
C HIS A 280 -20.33 -4.35 -7.45
N GLU A 281 -20.36 -5.58 -8.00
CA GLU A 281 -19.58 -5.96 -9.18
C GLU A 281 -19.74 -4.96 -10.34
N GLY A 282 -18.62 -4.50 -10.89
CA GLY A 282 -18.60 -3.54 -11.99
C GLY A 282 -18.99 -2.11 -11.63
N GLN A 283 -19.18 -1.81 -10.34
CA GLN A 283 -19.55 -0.49 -9.84
C GLN A 283 -18.51 0.01 -8.82
N PRO A 284 -17.34 0.50 -9.30
CA PRO A 284 -16.23 0.84 -8.41
C PRO A 284 -16.57 1.88 -7.35
N ILE A 285 -17.30 2.93 -7.74
CA ILE A 285 -17.64 4.01 -6.82
C ILE A 285 -18.65 3.56 -5.77
N GLN A 286 -19.67 2.79 -6.17
CA GLN A 286 -20.63 2.21 -5.23
C GLN A 286 -19.95 1.25 -4.25
N THR A 287 -18.98 0.47 -4.72
CA THR A 287 -18.16 -0.40 -3.87
C THR A 287 -17.42 0.41 -2.81
N LEU A 288 -16.68 1.45 -3.22
CA LEU A 288 -15.92 2.30 -2.28
C LEU A 288 -16.81 3.04 -1.28
N LEU A 289 -18.00 3.50 -1.72
CA LEU A 289 -18.98 4.11 -0.83
C LEU A 289 -19.53 3.12 0.20
N ALA A 290 -19.89 1.91 -0.22
CA ALA A 290 -20.42 0.90 0.69
C ALA A 290 -19.34 0.46 1.70
N MET A 291 -18.09 0.27 1.25
CA MET A 291 -16.95 -0.04 2.13
C MET A 291 -16.73 1.07 3.17
N ARG A 292 -16.79 2.33 2.75
CA ARG A 292 -16.76 3.48 3.67
C ARG A 292 -17.90 3.43 4.68
N GLU A 293 -19.14 3.16 4.25
CA GLU A 293 -20.30 3.11 5.15
C GLU A 293 -20.17 1.99 6.21
N SER A 294 -19.66 0.82 5.83
CA SER A 294 -19.34 -0.26 6.78
C SER A 294 -18.33 0.21 7.84
N LEU A 295 -17.25 0.89 7.44
CA LEU A 295 -16.27 1.43 8.39
C LEU A 295 -16.85 2.53 9.29
N PHE A 296 -17.69 3.42 8.76
CA PHE A 296 -18.39 4.43 9.57
C PHE A 296 -19.23 3.78 10.67
N LYS A 297 -19.97 2.72 10.32
CA LYS A 297 -20.76 1.95 11.27
C LYS A 297 -19.87 1.27 12.32
N ALA A 298 -18.72 0.72 11.91
CA ALA A 298 -17.75 0.13 12.83
C ALA A 298 -17.17 1.18 13.80
N GLN A 299 -17.04 2.44 13.38
CA GLN A 299 -16.67 3.57 14.24
C GLN A 299 -17.80 4.05 15.16
N GLY A 300 -19.00 3.47 15.07
CA GLY A 300 -20.19 3.95 15.78
C GLY A 300 -20.73 5.30 15.26
N ARG A 301 -20.33 5.71 14.05
CA ARG A 301 -20.81 6.94 13.39
C ARG A 301 -22.04 6.65 12.55
N ASP A 302 -22.97 7.60 12.48
CA ASP A 302 -24.13 7.54 11.60
C ASP A 302 -23.78 8.13 10.22
N CYS A 303 -23.86 7.32 9.16
CA CYS A 303 -23.56 7.74 7.79
C CYS A 303 -24.50 8.83 7.26
N THR A 304 -25.71 8.95 7.81
CA THR A 304 -26.76 9.83 7.26
C THR A 304 -26.61 11.29 7.67
N ALA A 305 -25.78 11.59 8.69
CA ALA A 305 -25.67 12.92 9.28
C ALA A 305 -24.59 13.83 8.64
N GLU A 306 -23.62 13.28 7.88
CA GLU A 306 -22.39 14.03 7.51
C GLU A 306 -22.27 14.46 6.03
N ILE A 307 -23.26 14.18 5.18
CA ILE A 307 -23.23 14.62 3.77
C ILE A 307 -23.55 16.12 3.62
N ALA A 308 -24.12 16.74 4.65
CA ALA A 308 -24.93 17.95 4.52
C ALA A 308 -24.21 19.32 4.57
N GLU A 309 -22.89 19.39 4.78
CA GLU A 309 -22.25 20.68 5.10
C GLU A 309 -21.05 21.12 4.24
N CYS A 310 -20.68 20.40 3.18
CA CYS A 310 -19.54 20.81 2.34
C CYS A 310 -19.97 21.29 0.95
N ASP A 311 -19.85 22.59 0.70
CA ASP A 311 -20.15 23.17 -0.60
C ASP A 311 -19.09 22.81 -1.67
N ALA A 312 -19.49 22.87 -2.95
CA ALA A 312 -18.64 22.53 -4.08
C ALA A 312 -17.36 23.40 -4.18
N THR A 313 -17.38 24.65 -3.70
CA THR A 313 -16.21 25.55 -3.73
C THR A 313 -15.15 25.08 -2.74
N THR A 314 -15.57 24.73 -1.52
CA THR A 314 -14.69 24.17 -0.49
C THR A 314 -14.08 22.84 -0.95
N LEU A 315 -14.90 21.93 -1.47
CA LEU A 315 -14.41 20.65 -2.02
C LEU A 315 -13.43 20.85 -3.17
N ARG A 316 -13.75 21.74 -4.13
CA ARG A 316 -12.86 22.08 -5.24
C ARG A 316 -11.52 22.61 -4.74
N SER A 317 -11.52 23.48 -3.74
CA SER A 317 -10.29 24.04 -3.15
C SER A 317 -9.43 22.94 -2.53
N HIS A 318 -10.00 22.11 -1.65
CA HIS A 318 -9.28 21.02 -0.98
C HIS A 318 -8.73 20.00 -1.99
N PHE A 319 -9.55 19.60 -2.95
CA PHE A 319 -9.14 18.69 -4.01
C PHE A 319 -8.01 19.28 -4.86
N SER A 320 -8.11 20.56 -5.22
CA SER A 320 -7.04 21.26 -5.98
C SER A 320 -5.73 21.32 -5.21
N MET A 321 -5.76 21.56 -3.89
CA MET A 321 -4.55 21.57 -3.06
C MET A 321 -3.86 20.20 -3.04
N LEU A 322 -4.63 19.12 -2.88
CA LEU A 322 -4.09 17.76 -2.90
C LEU A 322 -3.50 17.40 -4.27
N MET A 323 -4.17 17.76 -5.37
CA MET A 323 -3.67 17.53 -6.72
C MET A 323 -2.39 18.33 -7.00
N GLN A 324 -2.34 19.60 -6.59
CA GLN A 324 -1.13 20.42 -6.69
C GLN A 324 0.04 19.83 -5.89
N HIS A 325 -0.24 19.25 -4.72
CA HIS A 325 0.78 18.56 -3.94
C HIS A 325 1.28 17.31 -4.67
N THR A 326 0.37 16.49 -5.19
CA THR A 326 0.71 15.30 -6.00
C THR A 326 1.57 15.67 -7.22
N ILE A 327 1.23 16.75 -7.93
CA ILE A 327 2.01 17.27 -9.07
C ILE A 327 3.41 17.67 -8.63
N LYS A 328 3.53 18.49 -7.58
CA LYS A 328 4.83 18.95 -7.07
C LYS A 328 5.74 17.79 -6.65
N MET A 329 5.17 16.77 -6.01
CA MET A 329 5.92 15.56 -5.64
C MET A 329 6.42 14.81 -6.87
N ALA A 330 5.56 14.61 -7.87
CA ALA A 330 5.95 13.96 -9.13
C ALA A 330 7.07 14.75 -9.83
N GLU A 331 6.92 16.08 -9.94
CA GLU A 331 7.92 16.98 -10.52
C GLU A 331 9.24 16.98 -9.74
N ALA A 332 9.18 16.93 -8.40
CA ALA A 332 10.37 16.84 -7.56
C ALA A 332 11.12 15.52 -7.80
N LEU A 333 10.41 14.40 -7.92
CA LEU A 333 11.02 13.11 -8.28
C LEU A 333 11.61 13.14 -9.70
N VAL A 334 10.93 13.74 -10.68
CA VAL A 334 11.46 13.94 -12.03
C VAL A 334 12.74 14.78 -11.97
N GLN A 335 12.78 15.86 -11.19
CA GLN A 335 13.96 16.71 -11.06
C GLN A 335 15.12 16.00 -10.33
N GLN A 336 14.78 15.19 -9.33
CA GLN A 336 15.75 14.43 -8.55
C GLN A 336 16.40 13.32 -9.38
N TYR A 337 15.59 12.54 -10.10
CA TYR A 337 16.04 11.32 -10.79
C TYR A 337 16.24 11.48 -12.30
N GLY A 338 15.58 12.44 -12.96
CA GLY A 338 15.63 12.64 -14.40
C GLY A 338 16.93 13.28 -14.92
N LYS A 339 18.01 13.27 -14.13
CA LYS A 339 19.32 13.71 -14.59
C LYS A 339 20.03 12.55 -15.24
N ASP A 340 20.05 12.57 -16.57
CA ASP A 340 20.94 11.71 -17.34
C ASP A 340 22.40 12.10 -17.07
N ASP A 341 23.26 11.09 -17.01
CA ASP A 341 24.70 11.27 -17.06
C ASP A 341 25.36 10.30 -18.04
N SER A 342 26.70 10.25 -18.05
CA SER A 342 27.44 9.36 -18.94
C SER A 342 27.22 7.86 -18.67
N GLU A 343 26.71 7.51 -17.48
CA GLU A 343 26.60 6.13 -17.00
C GLU A 343 25.15 5.63 -17.00
N ALA A 344 24.19 6.50 -16.65
CA ALA A 344 22.78 6.19 -16.49
C ALA A 344 21.85 7.07 -17.33
N HIS A 345 20.82 6.44 -17.91
CA HIS A 345 19.67 7.12 -18.50
C HIS A 345 18.44 6.79 -17.65
N VAL A 346 17.69 7.81 -17.24
CA VAL A 346 16.56 7.64 -16.32
C VAL A 346 15.25 7.98 -17.01
N HIS A 347 14.33 7.01 -16.97
CA HIS A 347 12.99 7.10 -17.54
C HIS A 347 12.01 7.67 -16.52
N THR A 348 11.47 8.87 -16.79
CA THR A 348 10.54 9.59 -15.90
C THR A 348 9.12 9.69 -16.44
N GLU A 349 8.82 9.05 -17.57
CA GLU A 349 7.56 9.18 -18.32
C GLU A 349 6.35 8.79 -17.46
N THR A 350 6.49 7.82 -16.56
CA THR A 350 5.42 7.43 -15.63
C THR A 350 5.10 8.52 -14.59
N LEU A 351 6.10 9.26 -14.13
CA LEU A 351 5.89 10.39 -13.21
C LEU A 351 5.24 11.57 -13.94
N GLU A 352 5.61 11.78 -15.20
CA GLU A 352 4.98 12.79 -16.07
C GLU A 352 3.52 12.44 -16.37
N GLU A 353 3.21 11.16 -16.62
CA GLU A 353 1.83 10.67 -16.75
C GLU A 353 1.02 10.89 -15.46
N LEU A 354 1.62 10.66 -14.29
CA LEU A 354 0.99 10.93 -13.00
C LEU A 354 0.70 12.43 -12.82
N ALA A 355 1.66 13.30 -13.12
CA ALA A 355 1.47 14.75 -13.06
C ALA A 355 0.37 15.20 -14.05
N ALA A 356 0.33 14.63 -15.26
CA ALA A 356 -0.71 14.89 -16.24
C ALA A 356 -2.09 14.44 -15.74
N ALA A 357 -2.18 13.25 -15.13
CA ALA A 357 -3.41 12.74 -14.53
C ALA A 357 -3.89 13.63 -13.39
N ALA A 358 -3.01 14.01 -12.46
CA ALA A 358 -3.35 14.93 -11.37
C ALA A 358 -3.75 16.33 -11.88
N THR A 359 -3.21 16.77 -13.02
CA THR A 359 -3.59 18.04 -13.65
C THR A 359 -4.98 17.98 -14.29
N SER A 360 -5.33 16.87 -14.94
CA SER A 360 -6.58 16.75 -15.71
C SER A 360 -7.74 16.17 -14.90
N ILE A 361 -7.47 15.51 -13.76
CA ILE A 361 -8.49 14.81 -12.96
C ILE A 361 -9.65 15.70 -12.53
N MET A 362 -9.43 16.99 -12.28
CA MET A 362 -10.54 17.90 -11.94
C MET A 362 -11.53 18.04 -13.12
N SER A 363 -11.04 18.26 -14.34
CA SER A 363 -11.90 18.30 -15.54
C SER A 363 -12.48 16.92 -15.90
N ASP A 364 -11.76 15.85 -15.55
CA ASP A 364 -12.16 14.46 -15.81
C ASP A 364 -13.01 13.84 -14.70
N LEU A 365 -13.32 14.59 -13.64
CA LEU A 365 -13.89 14.06 -12.41
C LEU A 365 -15.19 13.27 -12.65
N PRO A 366 -16.15 13.73 -13.48
CA PRO A 366 -17.35 12.97 -13.79
C PRO A 366 -17.07 11.63 -14.49
N ARG A 367 -15.97 11.56 -15.27
CA ARG A 367 -15.55 10.33 -15.96
C ARG A 367 -14.82 9.39 -15.00
N VAL A 368 -13.94 9.93 -14.15
CA VAL A 368 -13.21 9.17 -13.11
C VAL A 368 -14.17 8.53 -12.10
N MET A 369 -15.26 9.23 -11.79
CA MET A 369 -16.33 8.72 -10.92
C MET A 369 -17.42 7.93 -11.68
N GLY A 370 -17.31 7.87 -13.01
CA GLY A 370 -18.24 7.12 -13.83
C GLY A 370 -18.04 5.61 -13.72
N PRO A 371 -19.01 4.83 -14.23
CA PRO A 371 -18.84 3.39 -14.36
C PRO A 371 -17.72 3.06 -15.35
N LEU A 372 -17.16 1.86 -15.22
CA LEU A 372 -16.24 1.32 -16.21
C LEU A 372 -17.02 0.93 -17.49
N ASP A 373 -16.38 1.07 -18.65
CA ASP A 373 -17.01 0.89 -19.96
C ASP A 373 -17.43 -0.56 -20.24
N ARG A 374 -16.77 -1.55 -19.61
CA ARG A 374 -16.89 -2.98 -19.94
C ARG A 374 -17.01 -3.87 -18.71
N PRO A 375 -17.78 -4.98 -18.78
CA PRO A 375 -17.84 -5.97 -17.70
C PRO A 375 -16.48 -6.53 -17.28
N SER A 376 -15.57 -6.78 -18.24
CA SER A 376 -14.22 -7.28 -17.96
C SER A 376 -13.40 -6.33 -17.09
N GLN A 377 -13.59 -5.02 -17.27
CA GLN A 377 -12.94 -3.99 -16.44
C GLN A 377 -13.51 -3.99 -15.02
N GLY A 378 -14.82 -4.19 -14.89
CA GLY A 378 -15.49 -4.39 -13.61
C GLY A 378 -14.95 -5.57 -12.82
N GLN A 379 -14.76 -6.71 -13.50
CA GLN A 379 -14.14 -7.89 -12.90
C GLN A 379 -12.68 -7.64 -12.49
N LEU A 380 -11.92 -6.87 -13.28
CA LEU A 380 -10.55 -6.50 -12.91
C LEU A 380 -10.53 -5.63 -11.67
N PHE A 381 -11.40 -4.63 -11.59
CA PHE A 381 -11.55 -3.82 -10.38
C PHE A 381 -11.87 -4.70 -9.15
N GLN A 382 -12.83 -5.62 -9.28
CA GLN A 382 -13.20 -6.53 -8.19
C GLN A 382 -11.99 -7.34 -7.70
N GLN A 383 -11.24 -7.94 -8.63
CA GLN A 383 -10.04 -8.73 -8.31
C GLN A 383 -8.93 -7.86 -7.69
N VAL A 384 -8.74 -6.62 -8.18
CA VAL A 384 -7.81 -5.65 -7.56
C VAL A 384 -8.20 -5.39 -6.10
N MET A 385 -9.47 -5.07 -5.84
CA MET A 385 -9.94 -4.80 -4.48
C MET A 385 -9.77 -6.02 -3.56
N HIS A 386 -10.15 -7.23 -4.02
CA HIS A 386 -9.98 -8.44 -3.24
C HIS A 386 -8.52 -8.75 -2.92
N HIS A 387 -7.60 -8.58 -3.88
CA HIS A 387 -6.18 -8.80 -3.63
C HIS A 387 -5.57 -7.73 -2.72
N GLN A 388 -6.03 -6.48 -2.78
CA GLN A 388 -5.61 -5.43 -1.84
C GLN A 388 -6.13 -5.70 -0.42
N LEU A 389 -7.38 -6.13 -0.26
CA LEU A 389 -7.91 -6.54 1.05
C LEU A 389 -7.17 -7.77 1.58
N MET A 390 -7.04 -8.85 0.80
CA MET A 390 -6.30 -10.05 1.21
C MET A 390 -4.81 -9.77 1.49
N GLY A 391 -4.20 -8.85 0.76
CA GLY A 391 -2.85 -8.35 1.00
C GLY A 391 -2.72 -7.46 2.25
N LYS A 392 -3.82 -7.30 3.00
CA LYS A 392 -3.96 -6.47 4.20
C LYS A 392 -3.50 -5.03 3.97
N GLU A 393 -3.79 -4.46 2.80
CA GLU A 393 -3.35 -3.11 2.42
C GLU A 393 -3.87 -2.04 3.41
N LEU A 394 -5.08 -2.21 3.94
CA LEU A 394 -5.66 -1.30 4.95
C LEU A 394 -4.88 -1.26 6.27
N THR A 395 -4.04 -2.26 6.55
CA THR A 395 -3.22 -2.35 7.76
C THR A 395 -1.81 -1.77 7.60
N GLN A 396 -1.46 -1.31 6.39
CA GLN A 396 -0.13 -0.72 6.13
C GLN A 396 -0.02 0.74 6.59
N THR A 397 -1.16 1.37 6.86
CA THR A 397 -1.29 2.74 7.37
C THR A 397 -1.36 2.77 8.89
N ARG A 398 -1.33 3.97 9.49
CA ARG A 398 -1.51 4.14 10.94
C ARG A 398 -2.89 3.74 11.42
N THR A 399 -3.92 3.91 10.59
CA THR A 399 -5.31 3.53 10.88
C THR A 399 -5.95 2.84 9.67
N VAL A 400 -6.96 2.00 9.91
CA VAL A 400 -7.75 1.34 8.85
C VAL A 400 -8.50 2.38 8.02
N VAL A 401 -9.00 3.45 8.65
CA VAL A 401 -9.64 4.60 7.96
C VAL A 401 -8.69 5.28 6.98
N LEU A 402 -7.44 5.57 7.37
CA LEU A 402 -6.45 6.12 6.44
C LEU A 402 -6.14 5.12 5.31
N GLY A 403 -6.09 3.83 5.63
CA GLY A 403 -5.94 2.76 4.64
C GLY A 403 -7.04 2.81 3.59
N MET A 404 -8.30 2.98 4.02
CA MET A 404 -9.45 3.11 3.13
C MET A 404 -9.37 4.39 2.29
N ALA A 405 -8.97 5.51 2.89
CA ALA A 405 -8.79 6.77 2.17
C ALA A 405 -7.71 6.65 1.06
N ARG A 406 -6.58 5.99 1.37
CA ARG A 406 -5.52 5.71 0.38
C ARG A 406 -5.97 4.74 -0.70
N LEU A 407 -6.76 3.72 -0.35
CA LEU A 407 -7.35 2.78 -1.32
C LEU A 407 -8.25 3.51 -2.31
N SER A 408 -9.17 4.35 -1.82
CA SER A 408 -10.04 5.20 -2.62
C SER A 408 -9.23 6.17 -3.51
N TYR A 409 -8.28 6.90 -2.94
CA TYR A 409 -7.39 7.79 -3.71
C TYR A 409 -6.62 7.04 -4.81
N SER A 410 -6.07 5.87 -4.48
CA SER A 410 -5.33 5.03 -5.42
C SER A 410 -6.21 4.63 -6.60
N TRP A 411 -7.47 4.27 -6.37
CA TRP A 411 -8.41 3.95 -7.45
C TRP A 411 -8.72 5.17 -8.33
N PHE A 412 -9.01 6.33 -7.72
CA PHE A 412 -9.30 7.56 -8.46
C PHE A 412 -8.12 7.98 -9.35
N MET A 413 -6.90 7.95 -8.80
CA MET A 413 -5.69 8.24 -9.57
C MET A 413 -5.41 7.19 -10.63
N SER A 414 -5.64 5.91 -10.35
CA SER A 414 -5.55 4.84 -11.36
C SER A 414 -6.51 5.10 -12.52
N HIS A 415 -7.76 5.49 -12.25
CA HIS A 415 -8.74 5.76 -13.30
C HIS A 415 -8.41 7.05 -14.08
N ALA A 416 -7.88 8.08 -13.43
CA ALA A 416 -7.34 9.25 -14.12
C ALA A 416 -6.18 8.87 -15.06
N LEU A 417 -5.25 8.03 -14.60
CA LEU A 417 -4.15 7.49 -15.42
C LEU A 417 -4.67 6.69 -16.63
N MET A 418 -5.71 5.86 -16.45
CA MET A 418 -6.37 5.14 -17.55
C MET A 418 -6.84 6.11 -18.65
N ILE A 419 -7.47 7.21 -18.25
CA ILE A 419 -8.00 8.23 -19.18
C ILE A 419 -6.86 8.95 -19.91
N VAL A 420 -5.81 9.36 -19.19
CA VAL A 420 -4.63 10.01 -19.79
C VAL A 420 -3.97 9.08 -20.81
N ARG A 421 -3.73 7.82 -20.46
CA ARG A 421 -3.14 6.83 -21.37
C ARG A 421 -3.99 6.60 -22.61
N ALA A 422 -5.30 6.42 -22.45
CA ALA A 422 -6.20 6.26 -23.58
C ALA A 422 -6.12 7.47 -24.53
N ARG A 423 -6.07 8.70 -24.00
CA ARG A 423 -5.91 9.92 -24.82
C ARG A 423 -4.57 10.00 -25.56
N GLN A 424 -3.46 9.63 -24.91
CA GLN A 424 -2.13 9.64 -25.54
C GLN A 424 -2.07 8.76 -26.79
N VAL A 425 -2.78 7.63 -26.78
CA VAL A 425 -2.90 6.75 -27.95
C VAL A 425 -4.16 6.98 -28.78
N LYS A 426 -4.78 8.16 -28.62
CA LYS A 426 -5.95 8.64 -29.39
C LYS A 426 -7.16 7.69 -29.32
N ARG A 427 -7.33 6.97 -28.20
CA ARG A 427 -8.48 6.10 -27.93
C ARG A 427 -9.53 6.84 -27.12
N ARG A 428 -10.79 6.69 -27.55
CA ARG A 428 -11.95 7.22 -26.83
C ARG A 428 -12.34 6.35 -25.64
N HIS A 429 -12.20 5.04 -25.77
CA HIS A 429 -12.66 4.04 -24.80
C HIS A 429 -11.49 3.37 -24.09
N LEU A 430 -11.72 3.00 -22.84
CA LEU A 430 -10.75 2.24 -22.05
C LEU A 430 -10.73 0.77 -22.51
N VAL A 431 -9.58 0.13 -22.35
CA VAL A 431 -9.41 -1.33 -22.47
C VAL A 431 -8.89 -1.89 -21.15
N ASP A 432 -8.98 -3.20 -20.98
CA ASP A 432 -8.55 -3.91 -19.77
C ASP A 432 -7.08 -3.61 -19.39
N GLN A 433 -6.21 -3.42 -20.39
CA GLN A 433 -4.82 -3.04 -20.15
C GLN A 433 -4.68 -1.66 -19.50
N ASP A 434 -5.56 -0.70 -19.83
CA ASP A 434 -5.51 0.62 -19.18
C ASP A 434 -5.74 0.48 -17.68
N VAL A 435 -6.70 -0.37 -17.29
CA VAL A 435 -7.01 -0.64 -15.88
C VAL A 435 -5.78 -1.16 -15.15
N MET A 436 -5.16 -2.21 -15.70
CA MET A 436 -3.97 -2.79 -15.10
C MET A 436 -2.82 -1.80 -15.05
N ASP A 437 -2.62 -1.03 -16.11
CA ASP A 437 -1.55 -0.05 -16.17
C ASP A 437 -1.69 1.06 -15.13
N GLY A 438 -2.90 1.61 -14.95
CA GLY A 438 -3.17 2.62 -13.92
C GLY A 438 -2.93 2.07 -12.51
N VAL A 439 -3.42 0.87 -12.22
CA VAL A 439 -3.24 0.20 -10.92
C VAL A 439 -1.77 -0.11 -10.65
N VAL A 440 -1.03 -0.61 -11.65
CA VAL A 440 0.41 -0.92 -11.53
C VAL A 440 1.20 0.35 -11.20
N VAL A 441 0.93 1.47 -11.90
CA VAL A 441 1.60 2.75 -11.64
C VAL A 441 1.36 3.21 -10.21
N MET A 442 0.10 3.19 -9.74
CA MET A 442 -0.22 3.58 -8.37
C MET A 442 0.38 2.63 -7.33
N SER A 443 0.41 1.32 -7.58
CA SER A 443 1.06 0.34 -6.70
C SER A 443 2.54 0.65 -6.52
N PHE A 444 3.28 0.86 -7.60
CA PHE A 444 4.70 1.21 -7.51
C PHE A 444 4.94 2.55 -6.82
N LEU A 445 4.11 3.55 -7.11
CA LEU A 445 4.21 4.88 -6.51
C LEU A 445 4.02 4.84 -5.00
N LEU A 446 2.98 4.15 -4.52
CA LEU A 446 2.64 4.05 -3.09
C LEU A 446 3.61 3.16 -2.30
N ARG A 447 4.49 2.42 -2.98
CA ARG A 447 5.58 1.64 -2.36
C ARG A 447 6.93 2.35 -2.45
N ASN A 448 7.01 3.46 -3.19
CA ASN A 448 8.23 4.25 -3.26
C ASN A 448 8.41 5.05 -1.96
N GLN A 449 9.43 4.73 -1.17
CA GLN A 449 9.68 5.38 0.11
C GLN A 449 9.84 6.91 -0.03
N GLY A 450 10.56 7.36 -1.06
CA GLY A 450 10.78 8.78 -1.29
C GLY A 450 9.49 9.56 -1.56
N PHE A 451 8.56 8.96 -2.31
CA PHE A 451 7.23 9.52 -2.48
C PHE A 451 6.44 9.47 -1.16
N MET A 452 6.43 8.32 -0.48
CA MET A 452 5.60 8.11 0.71
C MET A 452 6.00 8.94 1.92
N ASP A 453 7.28 9.27 2.08
CA ASP A 453 7.75 10.16 3.14
C ASP A 453 7.11 11.55 3.04
N ASP A 454 7.05 12.08 1.82
CA ASP A 454 6.46 13.40 1.57
C ASP A 454 4.93 13.31 1.53
N PHE A 455 4.38 12.18 1.03
CA PHE A 455 2.94 11.99 0.85
C PHE A 455 2.18 11.90 2.18
N GLN A 456 2.85 11.47 3.25
CA GLN A 456 2.27 11.44 4.61
C GLN A 456 1.75 12.81 5.06
N ALA A 457 2.33 13.91 4.56
CA ALA A 457 1.82 15.26 4.83
C ALA A 457 0.39 15.49 4.29
N CYS A 458 -0.10 14.62 3.40
CA CYS A 458 -1.44 14.67 2.84
C CYS A 458 -2.44 13.73 3.54
N ASP A 459 -2.05 12.96 4.55
CA ASP A 459 -2.91 11.92 5.14
C ASP A 459 -4.26 12.46 5.63
N ASP A 460 -4.28 13.62 6.30
CA ASP A 460 -5.52 14.22 6.78
C ASP A 460 -6.40 14.72 5.62
N ALA A 461 -5.80 15.25 4.55
CA ALA A 461 -6.51 15.67 3.35
C ALA A 461 -7.10 14.46 2.60
N LEU A 462 -6.38 13.33 2.59
CA LEU A 462 -6.86 12.08 2.01
C LEU A 462 -8.06 11.54 2.78
N VAL A 463 -7.97 11.45 4.11
CA VAL A 463 -9.10 11.04 4.96
C VAL A 463 -10.30 11.96 4.75
N SER A 464 -10.08 13.28 4.74
CA SER A 464 -11.15 14.24 4.54
C SER A 464 -11.86 14.06 3.19
N LEU A 465 -11.11 13.97 2.08
CA LEU A 465 -11.70 13.93 0.73
C LEU A 465 -12.18 12.54 0.29
N PHE A 466 -11.40 11.50 0.56
CA PHE A 466 -11.60 10.15 0.00
C PHE A 466 -12.17 9.14 1.00
N TYR A 467 -12.38 9.55 2.25
CA TYR A 467 -13.15 8.80 3.22
C TYR A 467 -14.35 9.63 3.68
N GLU A 468 -14.16 10.71 4.43
CA GLU A 468 -15.27 11.43 5.07
C GLU A 468 -16.23 12.09 4.08
N ARG A 469 -15.68 12.88 3.14
CA ARG A 469 -16.46 13.69 2.19
C ARG A 469 -16.60 13.05 0.82
N LEU A 470 -16.26 11.76 0.67
CA LEU A 470 -16.39 11.04 -0.60
C LEU A 470 -17.81 11.15 -1.20
N PRO A 471 -18.92 10.98 -0.44
CA PRO A 471 -20.27 11.17 -0.98
C PRO A 471 -20.51 12.59 -1.53
N ALA A 472 -20.04 13.62 -0.82
CA ALA A 472 -20.19 15.01 -1.24
C ALA A 472 -19.33 15.34 -2.47
N LEU A 473 -18.12 14.76 -2.54
CA LEU A 473 -17.23 14.87 -3.71
C LEU A 473 -17.90 14.30 -4.96
N LEU A 474 -18.61 13.17 -4.85
CA LEU A 474 -19.38 12.56 -5.93
C LEU A 474 -20.59 13.41 -6.31
N LEU A 475 -21.35 13.90 -5.33
CA LEU A 475 -22.54 14.73 -5.55
C LEU A 475 -22.19 16.00 -6.33
N HIS A 476 -21.09 16.66 -5.96
CA HIS A 476 -20.64 17.92 -6.56
C HIS A 476 -19.64 17.74 -7.70
N ALA A 477 -19.41 16.52 -8.21
CA ALA A 477 -18.38 16.24 -9.20
C ALA A 477 -18.47 17.13 -10.46
N GLY A 478 -19.68 17.34 -10.98
CA GLY A 478 -19.93 18.20 -12.14
C GLY A 478 -19.65 19.68 -11.84
N GLU A 479 -20.02 20.15 -10.64
CA GLU A 479 -19.75 21.51 -10.18
C GLU A 479 -18.26 21.75 -9.93
N ILE A 480 -17.53 20.75 -9.42
CA ILE A 480 -16.08 20.78 -9.17
C ILE A 480 -15.30 20.72 -10.48
N ALA A 481 -15.76 19.95 -11.47
CA ALA A 481 -15.17 20.01 -12.80
C ALA A 481 -15.37 21.40 -13.41
N GLY A 482 -16.56 21.98 -13.24
CA GLY A 482 -16.97 23.21 -13.89
C GLY A 482 -17.15 23.04 -15.39
N SER A 483 -17.53 24.12 -16.07
CA SER A 483 -17.44 24.17 -17.54
C SER A 483 -15.97 24.34 -17.92
N ASP A 484 -15.34 23.31 -18.51
CA ASP A 484 -14.01 23.49 -19.08
C ASP A 484 -14.12 24.44 -20.29
N GLY A 485 -13.85 25.72 -20.06
CA GLY A 485 -13.87 26.76 -21.09
C GLY A 485 -12.63 26.73 -21.99
N ARG A 486 -11.70 25.81 -21.77
CA ARG A 486 -10.49 25.69 -22.60
C ARG A 486 -10.84 25.06 -23.94
N VAL A 487 -10.20 25.54 -24.99
CA VAL A 487 -10.25 24.92 -26.32
C VAL A 487 -9.15 23.87 -26.40
N GLU A 488 -9.51 22.63 -26.71
CA GLU A 488 -8.53 21.57 -26.96
C GLU A 488 -7.90 21.74 -28.35
N PHE A 489 -6.57 21.84 -28.39
CA PHE A 489 -5.80 21.86 -29.63
C PHE A 489 -4.92 20.62 -29.73
N TYR A 490 -5.10 19.85 -30.82
CA TYR A 490 -4.25 18.72 -31.15
C TYR A 490 -3.28 19.13 -32.26
N LYS A 491 -1.98 19.15 -31.97
CA LYS A 491 -0.91 19.39 -32.96
C LYS A 491 -0.21 18.05 -33.24
N PHE A 492 0.00 17.73 -34.52
CA PHE A 492 0.70 16.52 -34.98
C PHE A 492 2.09 16.84 -35.48
#